data_AF-A0A851RFU1-F1
#
_entry.id   AF-A0A851RFU1-F1
#
_cell.length_a   1.000
_cell.length_b   1.000
_cell.length_c   1.000
_cell.angle_alpha   90.00
_cell.angle_beta   90.00
_cell.angle_gamma   90.00
#
_symmetry.space_group_name_H-M   'P 1'
#
loop_
_entity.id
_entity.type
_entity.pdbx_description
1 polymer ?
#
loop_
_entity_poly.entity_id
_entity_poly.type
_entity_poly.pdbx_seq_one_letter_code
_entity_poly.pdbx_strand_id
1 'polypeptide(L)'
;VGTMAAMGPLPTMGTLPPLPTLGVPGVPELKPLTRYEAMRLGPGWSHSCHAMLYAPNPGMLFGRIPLRYAVLMQMRFDGLLGFPGGFVDRRYWSLEDGLNRVLGLGLGCVRLTEADYLCSHLTEGPHRVVAHFYARQLTLEELHTIEISAVHSRDHGMEVMGMVRVPLYTQKDRMGGLPNFLANSFVGTAKFQLLFALKILNMVPEEKLAEAVAATQRPKKAAAGHHRAGN
;
A
#
# COMPACT_ATOMS: atom_id res chain seq x y z
N VAL A 1 10.64 -24.69 -58.23
CA VAL A 1 9.27 -24.71 -57.66
C VAL A 1 9.40 -25.12 -56.21
N GLY A 2 9.35 -24.13 -55.29
CA GLY A 2 9.56 -24.33 -53.86
C GLY A 2 8.22 -24.51 -53.13
N THR A 3 8.14 -25.54 -52.30
CA THR A 3 6.96 -25.88 -51.49
C THR A 3 6.87 -24.94 -50.28
N MET A 4 5.76 -24.20 -50.19
CA MET A 4 5.42 -23.34 -49.06
C MET A 4 5.02 -24.22 -47.87
N ALA A 5 5.76 -24.13 -46.77
CA ALA A 5 5.37 -24.73 -45.50
C ALA A 5 4.17 -23.99 -44.91
N ALA A 6 3.07 -24.70 -44.67
CA ALA A 6 1.89 -24.16 -44.02
C ALA A 6 2.21 -23.81 -42.56
N MET A 7 2.08 -22.52 -42.21
CA MET A 7 2.11 -22.04 -40.83
C MET A 7 0.92 -22.64 -40.09
N GLY A 8 1.17 -23.37 -39.01
CA GLY A 8 0.14 -23.87 -38.10
C GLY A 8 -0.66 -22.72 -37.47
N PRO A 9 -1.90 -22.98 -37.02
CA PRO A 9 -2.75 -21.95 -36.44
C PRO A 9 -2.08 -21.35 -35.18
N LEU A 10 -2.11 -20.02 -35.08
CA LEU A 10 -1.69 -19.31 -33.86
C LEU A 10 -2.49 -19.84 -32.66
N PRO A 11 -1.86 -19.99 -31.48
CA PRO A 11 -2.57 -20.40 -30.28
C PRO A 11 -3.66 -19.37 -29.98
N THR A 12 -4.86 -19.86 -29.68
CA THR A 12 -5.97 -19.05 -29.19
C THR A 12 -5.50 -18.31 -27.95
N MET A 13 -5.69 -16.98 -27.91
CA MET A 13 -5.49 -16.19 -26.69
C MET A 13 -6.41 -16.75 -25.61
N GLY A 14 -5.89 -17.61 -24.75
CA GLY A 14 -6.57 -17.99 -23.52
C GLY A 14 -6.93 -16.72 -22.77
N THR A 15 -8.19 -16.62 -22.33
CA THR A 15 -8.63 -15.54 -21.46
C THR A 15 -7.69 -15.45 -20.27
N LEU A 16 -6.97 -14.32 -20.15
CA LEU A 16 -6.13 -14.05 -18.98
C LEU A 16 -6.97 -14.22 -17.71
N PRO A 17 -6.40 -14.79 -16.64
CA PRO A 17 -7.12 -14.90 -15.38
C PRO A 17 -7.56 -13.50 -14.90
N PRO A 18 -8.73 -13.40 -14.25
CA PRO A 18 -9.20 -12.12 -13.73
C PRO A 18 -8.19 -11.54 -12.74
N LEU A 19 -8.06 -10.21 -12.74
CA LEU A 19 -7.19 -9.53 -11.79
C LEU A 19 -7.64 -9.78 -10.35
N PRO A 20 -6.72 -9.90 -9.38
CA PRO A 20 -7.07 -10.09 -7.99
C PRO A 20 -7.95 -8.95 -7.47
N THR A 21 -8.87 -9.29 -6.57
CA THR A 21 -9.74 -8.32 -5.86
C THR A 21 -9.47 -8.36 -4.36
N LEU A 22 -9.76 -7.25 -3.68
CA LEU A 22 -9.65 -7.16 -2.22
C LEU A 22 -10.71 -8.03 -1.56
N GLY A 23 -11.99 -7.86 -1.89
CA GLY A 23 -13.07 -8.73 -1.39
C GLY A 23 -13.35 -8.65 0.12
N VAL A 24 -12.74 -7.68 0.83
CA VAL A 24 -12.93 -7.48 2.27
C VAL A 24 -14.22 -6.69 2.51
N PRO A 25 -15.21 -7.24 3.24
CA PRO A 25 -16.47 -6.55 3.50
C PRO A 25 -16.25 -5.20 4.22
N GLY A 26 -16.99 -4.18 3.78
CA GLY A 26 -16.92 -2.85 4.37
C GLY A 26 -15.81 -1.95 3.80
N VAL A 27 -15.06 -2.41 2.80
CA VAL A 27 -14.12 -1.60 2.02
C VAL A 27 -14.62 -1.55 0.57
N PRO A 28 -14.83 -0.35 -0.02
CA PRO A 28 -15.16 -0.22 -1.43
C PRO A 28 -14.09 -0.86 -2.31
N GLU A 29 -14.52 -1.63 -3.31
CA GLU A 29 -13.63 -2.27 -4.26
C GLU A 29 -13.23 -1.26 -5.35
N LEU A 30 -11.93 -1.09 -5.59
CA LEU A 30 -11.45 -0.25 -6.68
C LEU A 30 -11.38 -1.05 -7.98
N LYS A 31 -11.69 -0.42 -9.10
CA LYS A 31 -11.62 -1.09 -10.41
C LYS A 31 -10.15 -1.40 -10.76
N PRO A 32 -9.77 -2.70 -10.86
CA PRO A 32 -8.41 -3.07 -11.20
C PRO A 32 -8.12 -2.85 -12.69
N LEU A 33 -6.85 -2.62 -13.02
CA LEU A 33 -6.33 -2.53 -14.38
C LEU A 33 -5.03 -3.33 -14.48
N THR A 34 -4.82 -3.96 -15.64
CA THR A 34 -3.48 -4.45 -15.95
C THR A 34 -2.55 -3.27 -16.14
N ARG A 35 -1.24 -3.47 -15.91
CA ARG A 35 -0.22 -2.45 -16.19
C ARG A 35 -0.32 -1.99 -17.66
N TYR A 36 -0.52 -2.94 -18.58
CA TYR A 36 -0.65 -2.66 -20.01
C TYR A 36 -1.85 -1.74 -20.33
N GLU A 37 -3.03 -2.01 -19.78
CA GLU A 37 -4.21 -1.16 -19.96
C GLU A 37 -4.01 0.22 -19.34
N ALA A 38 -3.46 0.30 -18.13
CA ALA A 38 -3.18 1.56 -17.46
C ALA A 38 -2.24 2.44 -18.29
N MET A 39 -1.22 1.86 -18.92
CA MET A 39 -0.28 2.61 -19.75
C MET A 39 -0.87 3.14 -21.06
N ARG A 40 -2.02 2.59 -21.50
CA ARG A 40 -2.77 3.05 -22.69
C ARG A 40 -3.82 4.11 -22.38
N LEU A 41 -4.00 4.48 -21.13
CA LEU A 41 -4.87 5.59 -20.75
C LEU A 41 -4.37 6.88 -21.40
N GLY A 42 -5.32 7.69 -21.90
CA GLY A 42 -5.01 8.95 -22.59
C GLY A 42 -4.45 10.04 -21.66
N PRO A 43 -3.98 11.17 -22.20
CA PRO A 43 -3.28 12.21 -21.45
C PRO A 43 -4.12 12.92 -20.37
N GLY A 44 -5.44 12.74 -20.37
CA GLY A 44 -6.33 13.22 -19.31
C GLY A 44 -6.34 12.37 -18.04
N TRP A 45 -5.51 11.33 -17.96
CA TRP A 45 -5.33 10.48 -16.79
C TRP A 45 -4.02 10.81 -16.07
N SER A 46 -4.12 11.09 -14.78
CA SER A 46 -2.96 11.24 -13.92
C SER A 46 -2.52 9.88 -13.37
N HIS A 47 -1.22 9.71 -13.21
CA HIS A 47 -0.62 8.48 -12.70
C HIS A 47 0.03 8.77 -11.35
N SER A 48 -0.35 8.03 -10.31
CA SER A 48 0.36 8.05 -9.03
C SER A 48 1.01 6.70 -8.78
N CYS A 49 2.21 6.73 -8.22
CA CYS A 49 2.96 5.54 -7.85
C CYS A 49 3.28 5.61 -6.36
N HIS A 50 2.99 4.54 -5.63
CA HIS A 50 3.29 4.44 -4.21
C HIS A 50 3.91 3.08 -3.88
N ALA A 51 4.68 3.03 -2.79
CA ALA A 51 5.43 1.86 -2.39
C ALA A 51 5.09 1.37 -0.97
N MET A 52 4.78 0.08 -0.85
CA MET A 52 4.78 -0.65 0.41
C MET A 52 6.16 -1.27 0.65
N LEU A 53 6.88 -0.72 1.62
CA LEU A 53 8.13 -1.30 2.11
C LEU A 53 7.83 -2.08 3.38
N TYR A 54 8.22 -3.35 3.41
CA TYR A 54 7.90 -4.22 4.53
C TYR A 54 9.01 -5.22 4.83
N ALA A 55 9.04 -5.76 6.05
CA ALA A 55 10.01 -6.76 6.46
C ALA A 55 9.39 -7.79 7.42
N PRO A 56 9.80 -9.07 7.38
CA PRO A 56 9.52 -10.02 8.44
C PRO A 56 10.01 -9.48 9.79
N ASN A 57 9.20 -9.61 10.83
CA ASN A 57 9.50 -9.12 12.16
C ASN A 57 9.25 -10.23 13.21
N PRO A 58 10.32 -10.89 13.70
CA PRO A 58 10.21 -11.95 14.70
C PRO A 58 9.92 -11.42 16.11
N GLY A 59 9.84 -10.10 16.28
CA GLY A 59 9.61 -9.47 17.58
C GLY A 59 8.25 -9.81 18.19
N MET A 60 8.21 -9.74 19.52
CA MET A 60 7.04 -10.03 20.34
C MET A 60 6.65 -8.80 21.15
N LEU A 61 5.51 -8.19 20.86
CA LEU A 61 4.98 -7.10 21.68
C LEU A 61 4.57 -7.65 23.06
N PHE A 62 5.06 -6.98 24.12
CA PHE A 62 4.90 -7.41 25.52
C PHE A 62 5.33 -8.87 25.77
N GLY A 63 6.29 -9.37 24.98
CA GLY A 63 6.79 -10.75 25.08
C GLY A 63 5.78 -11.86 24.71
N ARG A 64 4.59 -11.51 24.18
CA ARG A 64 3.51 -12.49 23.98
C ARG A 64 2.68 -12.32 22.70
N ILE A 65 2.75 -11.18 22.03
CA ILE A 65 1.99 -10.92 20.80
C ILE A 65 2.96 -10.82 19.62
N PRO A 66 2.94 -11.77 18.66
CA PRO A 66 3.86 -11.72 17.52
C PRO A 66 3.57 -10.53 16.60
N LEU A 67 4.61 -9.79 16.22
CA LEU A 67 4.50 -8.65 15.31
C LEU A 67 4.31 -9.10 13.86
N ARG A 68 4.89 -10.24 13.48
CA ARG A 68 4.81 -10.90 12.17
C ARG A 68 5.55 -10.14 11.08
N TYR A 69 5.08 -8.95 10.72
CA TYR A 69 5.73 -8.08 9.75
C TYR A 69 5.72 -6.63 10.23
N ALA A 70 6.73 -5.88 9.83
CA ALA A 70 6.73 -4.43 9.89
C ALA A 70 6.42 -3.89 8.49
N VAL A 71 5.47 -2.94 8.40
CA VAL A 71 5.09 -2.27 7.15
C VAL A 71 5.20 -0.77 7.37
N LEU A 72 5.84 -0.06 6.46
CA LEU A 72 5.97 1.39 6.55
C LEU A 72 4.83 2.12 5.84
N MET A 73 4.24 3.06 6.57
CA MET A 73 3.39 4.14 6.05
C MET A 73 3.92 5.47 6.58
N GLN A 74 3.37 6.59 6.10
CA GLN A 74 3.77 7.92 6.51
C GLN A 74 2.56 8.81 6.80
N MET A 75 2.71 9.69 7.78
CA MET A 75 1.81 10.82 7.97
C MET A 75 2.18 11.89 6.95
N ARG A 76 1.20 12.35 6.17
CA ARG A 76 1.38 13.39 5.15
C ARG A 76 1.09 14.78 5.72
N PHE A 77 1.50 15.81 4.97
CA PHE A 77 1.22 17.21 5.28
C PHE A 77 -0.28 17.54 5.43
N ASP A 78 -1.16 16.78 4.78
CA ASP A 78 -2.62 16.94 4.85
C ASP A 78 -3.26 16.23 6.06
N GLY A 79 -2.44 15.68 6.97
CA GLY A 79 -2.90 14.99 8.18
C GLY A 79 -3.46 13.59 7.93
N LEU A 80 -3.24 13.02 6.74
CA LEU A 80 -3.71 11.69 6.37
C LEU A 80 -2.56 10.67 6.30
N LEU A 81 -2.86 9.42 6.63
CA LEU A 81 -1.93 8.31 6.45
C LEU A 81 -1.87 7.87 4.97
N GLY A 82 -0.66 7.69 4.45
CA GLY A 82 -0.43 7.22 3.08
C GLY A 82 0.83 6.39 2.96
N PHE A 83 1.05 5.85 1.76
CA PHE A 83 2.33 5.22 1.41
C PHE A 83 3.30 6.26 0.83
N PRO A 84 4.62 6.07 1.01
CA PRO A 84 5.63 6.85 0.30
C PRO A 84 5.43 6.78 -1.23
N GLY A 85 5.59 7.91 -1.90
CA GLY A 85 5.35 8.05 -3.33
C GLY A 85 4.51 9.28 -3.67
N GLY A 86 4.00 9.33 -4.89
CA GLY A 86 3.24 10.48 -5.38
C GLY A 86 2.93 10.41 -6.87
N PHE A 87 2.55 11.55 -7.44
CA PHE A 87 2.26 11.66 -8.87
C PHE A 87 3.52 11.55 -9.74
N VAL A 88 3.38 10.86 -10.87
CA VAL A 88 4.42 10.67 -11.88
C VAL A 88 3.98 11.32 -13.19
N ASP A 89 4.81 12.24 -13.69
CA ASP A 89 4.60 12.84 -15.01
C ASP A 89 5.16 11.91 -16.11
N ARG A 90 4.26 11.13 -16.70
CA ARG A 90 4.56 10.15 -17.75
C ARG A 90 5.08 10.74 -19.06
N ARG A 91 5.06 12.08 -19.22
CA ARG A 91 5.67 12.75 -20.39
C ARG A 91 7.19 12.75 -20.30
N TYR A 92 7.73 12.69 -19.08
CA TYR A 92 9.17 12.82 -18.83
C TYR A 92 9.78 11.56 -18.21
N TRP A 93 8.99 10.78 -17.47
CA TRP A 93 9.50 9.67 -16.66
C TRP A 93 8.73 8.37 -16.89
N SER A 94 9.43 7.25 -16.77
CA SER A 94 8.79 5.95 -16.53
C SER A 94 8.11 5.94 -15.16
N LEU A 95 7.26 4.94 -14.90
CA LEU A 95 6.61 4.80 -13.59
C LEU A 95 7.65 4.61 -12.48
N GLU A 96 8.63 3.74 -12.70
CA GLU A 96 9.70 3.44 -11.75
C GLU A 96 10.63 4.64 -11.54
N ASP A 97 11.04 5.34 -12.61
CA ASP A 97 11.92 6.52 -12.46
C ASP A 97 11.21 7.65 -11.72
N GLY A 98 9.93 7.89 -12.03
CA GLY A 98 9.10 8.86 -11.33
C GLY A 98 8.91 8.51 -9.86
N LEU A 99 8.60 7.24 -9.56
CA LEU A 99 8.47 6.74 -8.20
C LEU A 99 9.78 6.89 -7.42
N ASN A 100 10.89 6.40 -7.96
CA ASN A 100 12.20 6.45 -7.31
C ASN A 100 12.68 7.87 -7.06
N ARG A 101 12.36 8.81 -7.96
CA ARG A 101 12.63 10.23 -7.72
C ARG A 101 11.90 10.73 -6.47
N VAL A 102 10.62 10.40 -6.30
CA VAL A 102 9.84 10.84 -5.12
C VAL A 102 10.32 10.12 -3.85
N LEU A 103 10.57 8.81 -3.92
CA LEU A 103 11.11 8.06 -2.79
C LEU A 103 12.49 8.57 -2.36
N GLY A 104 13.33 9.00 -3.30
CA GLY A 104 14.63 9.59 -3.01
C GLY A 104 14.57 10.88 -2.19
N LEU A 105 13.47 11.64 -2.30
CA LEU A 105 13.27 12.88 -1.54
C LEU A 105 12.78 12.62 -0.11
N GLY A 106 11.96 11.58 0.10
CA GLY A 106 11.34 11.28 1.39
C GLY A 106 11.94 10.11 2.20
N LEU A 107 12.68 9.20 1.56
CA LEU A 107 13.22 7.98 2.20
C LEU A 107 14.72 7.76 1.97
N GLY A 108 15.34 8.45 1.01
CA GLY A 108 16.74 8.24 0.65
C GLY A 108 16.97 7.02 -0.26
N CYS A 109 17.80 6.07 0.16
CA CYS A 109 18.42 5.05 -0.70
C CYS A 109 17.53 3.82 -1.02
N VAL A 110 16.28 4.03 -1.45
CA VAL A 110 15.40 2.94 -1.93
C VAL A 110 15.20 3.06 -3.44
N ARG A 111 15.49 1.99 -4.17
CA ARG A 111 15.24 1.93 -5.62
C ARG A 111 14.40 0.71 -5.96
N LEU A 112 13.22 0.97 -6.49
CA LEU A 112 12.26 -0.02 -6.96
C LEU A 112 12.35 -0.18 -8.48
N THR A 113 11.89 -1.33 -8.94
CA THR A 113 11.93 -1.78 -10.33
C THR A 113 10.58 -2.33 -10.75
N GLU A 114 10.42 -2.70 -12.01
CA GLU A 114 9.20 -3.36 -12.49
C GLU A 114 8.90 -4.68 -11.76
N ALA A 115 9.93 -5.36 -11.23
CA ALA A 115 9.75 -6.59 -10.47
C ALA A 115 9.01 -6.37 -9.13
N ASP A 116 8.97 -5.13 -8.66
CA ASP A 116 8.28 -4.74 -7.42
C ASP A 116 6.84 -4.29 -7.67
N TYR A 117 6.43 -4.19 -8.94
CA TYR A 117 5.08 -3.77 -9.31
C TYR A 117 4.06 -4.81 -8.85
N LEU A 118 3.05 -4.35 -8.12
CA LEU A 118 2.03 -5.20 -7.54
C LEU A 118 0.69 -5.09 -8.29
N CYS A 119 0.17 -3.87 -8.46
CA CYS A 119 -1.15 -3.65 -9.07
C CYS A 119 -1.37 -2.22 -9.55
N SER A 120 -2.43 -2.03 -10.35
CA SER A 120 -2.97 -0.73 -10.73
C SER A 120 -4.47 -0.71 -10.48
N HIS A 121 -4.97 0.37 -9.89
CA HIS A 121 -6.38 0.57 -9.65
C HIS A 121 -6.82 1.97 -10.09
N LEU A 122 -8.03 2.08 -10.63
CA LEU A 122 -8.67 3.38 -10.80
C LEU A 122 -9.10 3.93 -9.45
N THR A 123 -8.77 5.19 -9.19
CA THR A 123 -9.25 5.87 -8.00
C THR A 123 -10.72 6.25 -8.16
N GLU A 124 -11.44 6.32 -7.04
CA GLU A 124 -12.76 6.94 -7.00
C GLU A 124 -12.64 8.48 -6.97
N GLY A 125 -13.67 9.18 -7.45
CA GLY A 125 -13.76 10.64 -7.39
C GLY A 125 -13.81 11.33 -8.76
N PRO A 126 -13.89 12.67 -8.78
CA PRO A 126 -14.07 13.45 -10.01
C PRO A 126 -12.80 13.48 -10.87
N HIS A 127 -11.63 13.24 -10.28
CA HIS A 127 -10.35 13.24 -10.98
C HIS A 127 -10.04 11.86 -11.54
N ARG A 128 -9.57 11.83 -12.79
CA ARG A 128 -9.15 10.61 -13.47
C ARG A 128 -7.73 10.25 -13.06
N VAL A 129 -7.59 9.46 -11.99
CA VAL A 129 -6.29 8.98 -11.51
C VAL A 129 -6.24 7.46 -11.58
N VAL A 130 -5.09 6.94 -12.02
CA VAL A 130 -4.70 5.55 -11.82
C VAL A 130 -3.60 5.49 -10.76
N ALA A 131 -3.80 4.63 -9.76
CA ALA A 131 -2.88 4.42 -8.67
C ALA A 131 -2.12 3.10 -8.89
N HIS A 132 -0.85 3.22 -9.23
CA HIS A 132 0.11 2.13 -9.31
C HIS A 132 0.69 1.86 -7.92
N PHE A 133 0.81 0.58 -7.59
CA PHE A 133 1.30 0.17 -6.29
C PHE A 133 2.44 -0.83 -6.43
N TYR A 134 3.48 -0.61 -5.65
CA TYR A 134 4.69 -1.44 -5.61
C TYR A 134 4.84 -2.00 -4.21
N ALA A 135 5.40 -3.20 -4.09
CA ALA A 135 5.72 -3.80 -2.81
C ALA A 135 7.10 -4.44 -2.84
N ARG A 136 7.94 -4.10 -1.85
CA ARG A 136 9.28 -4.66 -1.69
C ARG A 136 9.44 -5.22 -0.29
N GLN A 137 9.74 -6.51 -0.21
CA GLN A 137 10.23 -7.13 1.01
C GLN A 137 11.70 -6.74 1.23
N LEU A 138 12.00 -6.33 2.44
CA LEU A 138 13.32 -5.98 2.94
C LEU A 138 13.64 -6.86 4.16
N THR A 139 14.89 -6.84 4.58
CA THR A 139 15.25 -7.23 5.95
C THR A 139 14.74 -6.17 6.95
N LEU A 140 14.60 -6.56 8.22
CA LEU A 140 14.14 -5.62 9.26
C LEU A 140 15.16 -4.50 9.52
N GLU A 141 16.45 -4.78 9.31
CA GLU A 141 17.55 -3.82 9.43
C GLU A 141 17.54 -2.79 8.29
N GLU A 142 17.33 -3.22 7.04
CA GLU A 142 17.15 -2.32 5.90
C GLU A 142 15.91 -1.43 6.10
N LEU A 143 14.80 -2.01 6.56
CA LEU A 143 13.58 -1.25 6.86
C LEU A 143 13.84 -0.20 7.94
N HIS A 144 14.64 -0.52 8.97
CA HIS A 144 15.03 0.42 10.01
C HIS A 144 15.98 1.51 9.50
N THR A 145 16.92 1.17 8.62
CA THR A 145 17.80 2.15 7.97
C THR A 145 17.02 3.18 7.16
N ILE A 146 15.92 2.75 6.53
CA ILE A 146 14.99 3.64 5.83
C ILE A 146 14.29 4.59 6.81
N GLU A 147 13.85 4.12 7.97
CA GLU A 147 13.25 4.99 8.99
C GLU A 147 14.25 6.05 9.49
N ILE A 148 15.51 5.66 9.72
CA ILE A 148 16.59 6.57 10.08
C ILE A 148 16.85 7.58 8.95
N SER A 149 16.83 7.14 7.70
CA SER A 149 17.04 8.03 6.55
C SER A 149 15.88 9.01 6.37
N ALA A 150 14.65 8.55 6.59
CA ALA A 150 13.43 9.34 6.39
C ALA A 150 13.36 10.57 7.30
N VAL A 151 13.83 10.49 8.56
CA VAL A 151 13.86 11.65 9.47
C VAL A 151 14.91 12.71 9.07
N HIS A 152 15.91 12.33 8.29
CA HIS A 152 16.92 13.24 7.72
C HIS A 152 16.62 13.63 6.27
N SER A 153 15.48 13.18 5.72
CA SER A 153 15.13 13.40 4.33
C SER A 153 14.72 14.85 4.06
N ARG A 154 14.74 15.24 2.78
CA ARG A 154 14.39 16.61 2.37
C ARG A 154 12.94 16.96 2.67
N ASP A 155 12.05 15.97 2.56
CA ASP A 155 10.61 16.19 2.70
C ASP A 155 10.12 16.06 4.16
N HIS A 156 11.02 15.69 5.08
CA HIS A 156 10.71 15.61 6.50
C HIS A 156 10.34 16.99 7.06
N GLY A 157 9.17 17.09 7.69
CA GLY A 157 8.60 18.35 8.20
C GLY A 157 7.96 19.24 7.14
N MET A 158 7.95 18.81 5.86
CA MET A 158 7.36 19.51 4.74
C MET A 158 6.18 18.71 4.17
N GLU A 159 6.42 17.79 3.24
CA GLU A 159 5.38 16.93 2.68
C GLU A 159 5.10 15.69 3.55
N VAL A 160 6.09 15.30 4.37
CA VAL A 160 6.06 14.11 5.22
C VAL A 160 6.28 14.48 6.68
N MET A 161 5.31 14.16 7.54
CA MET A 161 5.31 14.49 8.98
C MET A 161 5.88 13.36 9.85
N GLY A 162 6.19 12.20 9.27
CA GLY A 162 6.85 11.10 9.98
C GLY A 162 6.41 9.73 9.50
N MET A 163 7.32 8.76 9.64
CA MET A 163 7.07 7.36 9.33
C MET A 163 6.34 6.68 10.50
N VAL A 164 5.46 5.74 10.16
CA VAL A 164 4.76 4.88 11.13
C VAL A 164 4.83 3.42 10.67
N ARG A 165 5.03 2.50 11.61
CA ARG A 165 4.87 1.07 11.36
C ARG A 165 3.41 0.66 11.55
N VAL A 166 2.86 -0.11 10.62
CA VAL A 166 1.51 -0.68 10.74
C VAL A 166 1.51 -1.81 11.77
N PRO A 167 0.68 -1.76 12.84
CA PRO A 167 0.59 -2.83 13.81
C PRO A 167 -0.32 -3.95 13.29
N LEU A 168 0.25 -5.03 12.74
CA LEU A 168 -0.53 -6.12 12.12
C LEU A 168 -1.13 -7.13 13.11
N TYR A 169 -0.89 -6.94 14.40
CA TYR A 169 -1.51 -7.73 15.45
C TYR A 169 -2.86 -7.15 15.86
N THR A 170 -3.69 -7.98 16.51
CA THR A 170 -4.92 -7.54 17.19
C THR A 170 -4.85 -7.99 18.65
N GLN A 171 -5.05 -7.06 19.58
CA GLN A 171 -5.05 -7.32 21.02
C GLN A 171 -6.33 -8.02 21.47
N LYS A 172 -6.35 -8.49 22.73
CA LYS A 172 -7.47 -9.26 23.30
C LYS A 172 -8.80 -8.50 23.34
N ASP A 173 -8.75 -7.18 23.39
CA ASP A 173 -9.92 -6.28 23.32
C ASP A 173 -10.55 -6.23 21.92
N ARG A 174 -9.95 -6.90 20.93
CA ARG A 174 -10.32 -6.93 19.51
C ARG A 174 -10.22 -5.58 18.80
N MET A 175 -9.59 -4.57 19.42
CA MET A 175 -9.46 -3.21 18.90
C MET A 175 -8.00 -2.76 18.81
N GLY A 176 -7.19 -3.03 19.84
CA GLY A 176 -5.79 -2.63 19.88
C GLY A 176 -4.98 -3.24 18.74
N GLY A 177 -4.16 -2.44 18.07
CA GLY A 177 -3.36 -2.85 16.91
C GLY A 177 -4.03 -2.50 15.58
N LEU A 178 -4.13 -3.47 14.67
CA LEU A 178 -4.60 -3.26 13.29
C LEU A 178 -5.98 -2.59 13.21
N PRO A 179 -7.00 -2.97 14.00
CA PRO A 179 -8.30 -2.31 13.93
C PRO A 179 -8.25 -0.82 14.28
N ASN A 180 -7.59 -0.45 15.38
CA ASN A 180 -7.39 0.96 15.75
C ASN A 180 -6.56 1.71 14.70
N PHE A 181 -5.57 1.05 14.08
CA PHE A 181 -4.80 1.66 13.00
C PHE A 181 -5.69 1.96 11.78
N LEU A 182 -6.53 1.00 11.36
CA LEU A 182 -7.48 1.15 10.26
C LEU A 182 -8.59 2.17 10.53
N ALA A 183 -8.80 2.57 11.79
CA ALA A 183 -9.74 3.61 12.18
C ALA A 183 -9.19 5.04 12.04
N ASN A 184 -7.91 5.20 11.66
CA ASN A 184 -7.35 6.51 11.28
C ASN A 184 -7.84 6.96 9.90
N SER A 185 -7.55 8.22 9.57
CA SER A 185 -7.83 8.81 8.25
C SER A 185 -6.70 8.47 7.28
N PHE A 186 -7.07 8.01 6.08
CA PHE A 186 -6.12 7.62 5.02
C PHE A 186 -6.33 8.46 3.77
N VAL A 187 -5.25 8.73 3.04
CA VAL A 187 -5.31 9.47 1.79
C VAL A 187 -5.80 8.56 0.66
N GLY A 188 -6.76 9.06 -0.14
CA GLY A 188 -7.22 8.43 -1.38
C GLY A 188 -7.38 6.91 -1.27
N THR A 189 -6.58 6.18 -2.03
CA THR A 189 -6.64 4.71 -2.13
C THR A 189 -5.70 3.98 -1.16
N ALA A 190 -4.98 4.67 -0.27
CA ALA A 190 -3.93 4.07 0.56
C ALA A 190 -4.46 2.99 1.51
N LYS A 191 -5.64 3.17 2.11
CA LYS A 191 -6.28 2.15 2.96
C LYS A 191 -6.62 0.89 2.16
N PHE A 192 -7.17 1.05 0.95
CA PHE A 192 -7.46 -0.06 0.05
C PHE A 192 -6.16 -0.79 -0.34
N GLN A 193 -5.13 -0.05 -0.76
CA GLN A 193 -3.83 -0.61 -1.15
C GLN A 193 -3.16 -1.38 0.00
N LEU A 194 -3.24 -0.88 1.23
CA LEU A 194 -2.74 -1.58 2.42
C LEU A 194 -3.42 -2.94 2.58
N LEU A 195 -4.75 -2.95 2.63
CA LEU A 195 -5.51 -4.18 2.83
C LEU A 195 -5.32 -5.16 1.66
N PHE A 196 -5.28 -4.65 0.44
CA PHE A 196 -5.05 -5.43 -0.77
C PHE A 196 -3.70 -6.13 -0.72
N ALA A 197 -2.62 -5.38 -0.45
CA ALA A 197 -1.28 -5.94 -0.36
C ALA A 197 -1.13 -6.94 0.79
N LEU A 198 -1.71 -6.66 1.96
CA LEU A 198 -1.68 -7.59 3.10
C LEU A 198 -2.35 -8.94 2.75
N LYS A 199 -3.42 -8.92 1.94
CA LYS A 199 -4.10 -10.13 1.45
C LYS A 199 -3.24 -10.86 0.41
N ILE A 200 -2.87 -10.20 -0.69
CA ILE A 200 -2.25 -10.88 -1.83
C ILE A 200 -0.80 -11.33 -1.56
N LEU A 201 -0.10 -10.66 -0.63
CA LEU A 201 1.22 -11.08 -0.16
C LEU A 201 1.13 -12.12 0.97
N ASN A 202 -0.07 -12.63 1.28
CA ASN A 202 -0.34 -13.61 2.34
C ASN A 202 0.21 -13.18 3.72
N MET A 203 0.24 -11.87 3.97
CA MET A 203 0.75 -11.32 5.22
C MET A 203 -0.30 -11.40 6.31
N VAL A 204 -1.59 -11.28 6.01
CA VAL A 204 -2.69 -11.42 6.97
C VAL A 204 -3.82 -12.22 6.30
N PRO A 205 -4.38 -13.25 6.96
CA PRO A 205 -5.54 -13.98 6.44
C PRO A 205 -6.72 -13.04 6.16
N GLU A 206 -7.46 -13.33 5.09
CA GLU A 206 -8.60 -12.51 4.64
C GLU A 206 -9.66 -12.35 5.73
N GLU A 207 -9.95 -13.42 6.49
CA GLU A 207 -10.90 -13.39 7.60
C GLU A 207 -10.45 -12.42 8.69
N LYS A 208 -9.14 -12.32 8.94
CA LYS A 208 -8.57 -11.40 9.94
C LYS A 208 -8.58 -9.96 9.45
N LEU A 209 -8.41 -9.72 8.16
CA LEU A 209 -8.60 -8.40 7.57
C LEU A 209 -10.06 -7.97 7.67
N ALA A 210 -11.02 -8.85 7.35
CA ALA A 210 -12.45 -8.60 7.49
C ALA A 210 -12.87 -8.32 8.94
N GLU A 211 -12.39 -9.11 9.90
CA GLU A 211 -12.61 -8.87 11.34
C GLU A 211 -12.08 -7.49 11.75
N ALA A 212 -10.88 -7.11 11.31
CA ALA A 212 -10.26 -5.83 11.67
C ALA A 212 -11.02 -4.64 11.05
N VAL A 213 -11.47 -4.73 9.80
CA VAL A 213 -12.29 -3.69 9.15
C VAL A 213 -13.65 -3.58 9.84
N ALA A 214 -14.34 -4.69 10.09
CA ALA A 214 -15.66 -4.68 10.73
C ALA A 214 -15.62 -4.06 12.13
N ALA A 215 -14.51 -4.23 12.87
CA ALA A 215 -14.32 -3.61 14.16
C ALA A 215 -14.28 -2.06 14.09
N THR A 216 -13.83 -1.46 12.98
CA THR A 216 -13.83 0.00 12.79
C THR A 216 -15.22 0.61 12.58
N GLN A 217 -16.19 -0.20 12.17
CA GLN A 217 -17.55 0.23 11.84
C GLN A 217 -18.50 0.12 13.03
N ARG A 218 -18.06 -0.51 14.13
CA ARG A 218 -18.86 -0.59 15.35
C ARG A 218 -18.93 0.78 16.00
N PRO A 219 -20.10 1.22 16.48
CA PRO A 219 -20.22 2.50 17.16
C PRO A 219 -19.23 2.54 18.33
N LYS A 220 -18.36 3.56 18.34
CA LYS A 220 -17.48 3.82 19.48
C LYS A 220 -18.39 4.00 20.71
N LYS A 221 -18.35 3.08 21.68
CA LYS A 221 -18.82 3.40 23.02
C LYS A 221 -18.04 4.64 23.44
N ALA A 222 -18.76 5.71 23.81
CA ALA A 222 -18.16 6.98 24.21
C ALA A 222 -16.97 6.69 25.12
N ALA A 223 -15.81 7.27 24.80
CA ALA A 223 -14.64 7.14 25.63
C ALA A 223 -15.03 7.62 27.04
N ALA A 224 -15.23 6.69 27.97
CA ALA A 224 -15.42 7.02 29.37
C ALA A 224 -14.15 7.74 29.79
N GLY A 225 -14.29 9.05 30.02
CA GLY A 225 -13.18 9.94 30.33
C GLY A 225 -12.33 9.34 31.43
N HIS A 226 -11.11 8.95 31.08
CA HIS A 226 -10.09 8.67 32.08
C HIS A 226 -9.50 10.01 32.53
N HIS A 227 -10.32 10.82 33.21
CA HIS A 227 -9.79 11.67 34.27
C HIS A 227 -9.57 10.76 35.47
N ARG A 228 -8.36 10.21 35.60
CA ARG A 228 -7.87 9.87 36.92
C ARG A 228 -7.30 11.14 37.54
N ALA A 229 -8.12 11.74 38.39
CA ALA A 229 -7.67 12.57 39.49
C ALA A 229 -6.91 11.70 40.52
N GLY A 230 -5.91 12.31 41.18
CA GLY A 230 -5.21 11.80 42.36
C GLY A 230 -3.95 10.97 42.02
N ASN A 231 -2.76 11.27 42.55
CA ASN A 231 -2.35 12.14 43.65
C ASN A 231 -0.93 12.64 43.38
#